data_AF-A0A0Q9K4F3-F1
#
_entry.id   AF-A0A0Q9K4F3-F1
#
_cell.length_a   1.000
_cell.length_b   1.000
_cell.length_c   1.000
_cell.angle_alpha   90.00
_cell.angle_beta   90.00
_cell.angle_gamma   90.00
#
_symmetry.space_group_name_H-M   'P 1'
#
loop_
_entity.id
_entity.type
_entity.pdbx_description
1 polymer ?
#
loop_
_entity_poly.entity_id
_entity_poly.type
_entity_poly.pdbx_seq_one_letter_code
_entity_poly.pdbx_strand_id
1 'polypeptide(L)'
;MSIVNKLRCEYMENPIGIDVGQPRISWQIQTDTRSWLQSAYQIRISTGAEFASILWNSGKVQSEQSTHVALKGLTLKSRQRYYYQVRVWSDQDESSDWSVTAFWEMGLLQPGDWKAEWISAPTKQFPMESEHCPLFRHAFKVHSTVKSARIYATSLGLYEIKLNGHRVGENYFTPLASISKPIRCKEDRNPFALSHSFVTKSDMHQSPKLSVCGSFARQPSLSTAKLPIKKAFPARTRSFTAETITRQIRKQPSWRK
;
A
#
# COMPACT_ATOMS: atom_id res chain seq x y z
N MET A 1 -28.73 -19.73 12.57
CA MET A 1 -28.40 -18.90 11.38
C MET A 1 -26.88 -18.79 11.31
N SER A 2 -26.28 -19.04 10.15
CA SER A 2 -24.83 -18.90 9.96
C SER A 2 -24.48 -17.51 9.44
N ILE A 3 -23.51 -16.87 10.10
CA ILE A 3 -23.02 -15.54 9.76
C ILE A 3 -21.54 -15.66 9.39
N VAL A 4 -21.17 -15.16 8.20
CA VAL A 4 -19.77 -15.09 7.78
C VAL A 4 -19.16 -13.77 8.25
N ASN A 5 -18.12 -13.84 9.07
CA ASN A 5 -17.46 -12.69 9.67
C ASN A 5 -15.92 -12.83 9.63
N LYS A 6 -15.21 -11.87 10.24
CA LYS A 6 -13.73 -11.84 10.34
C LYS A 6 -13.02 -12.14 9.01
N LEU A 7 -13.52 -11.49 7.95
CA LEU A 7 -12.98 -11.59 6.60
C LEU A 7 -11.55 -11.04 6.57
N ARG A 8 -10.64 -11.81 5.99
CA ARG A 8 -9.24 -11.43 5.85
C ARG A 8 -8.75 -11.68 4.44
N CYS A 9 -7.89 -10.80 3.95
CA CYS A 9 -7.12 -10.96 2.73
C CYS A 9 -5.64 -10.97 3.13
N GLU A 10 -4.89 -12.01 2.75
CA GLU A 10 -3.49 -12.17 3.15
C GLU A 10 -3.28 -11.96 4.68
N TYR A 11 -4.13 -12.61 5.48
CA TYR A 11 -4.16 -12.54 6.95
C TYR A 11 -4.53 -11.18 7.57
N MET A 12 -4.79 -10.15 6.76
CA MET A 12 -5.08 -8.79 7.20
C MET A 12 -6.57 -8.45 6.99
N GLU A 13 -7.10 -7.60 7.87
CA GLU A 13 -8.43 -7.00 7.70
C GLU A 13 -8.30 -5.77 6.79
N ASN A 14 -9.03 -5.77 5.69
CA ASN A 14 -9.09 -4.65 4.74
C ASN A 14 -7.73 -4.06 4.30
N PRO A 15 -6.74 -4.88 3.88
CA PRO A 15 -5.40 -4.39 3.62
C PRO A 15 -5.34 -3.47 2.41
N ILE A 16 -4.45 -2.49 2.47
CA ILE A 16 -4.12 -1.60 1.36
C ILE A 16 -2.67 -1.89 0.98
N GLY A 17 -2.29 -1.74 -0.28
CA GLY A 17 -0.90 -1.92 -0.71
C GLY A 17 -0.43 -3.37 -0.57
N ILE A 18 -1.21 -4.35 -1.02
CA ILE A 18 -0.65 -5.69 -1.21
C ILE A 18 -0.20 -5.85 -2.66
N ASP A 19 0.84 -6.65 -2.89
CA ASP A 19 1.41 -6.92 -4.22
C ASP A 19 1.33 -8.40 -4.62
N VAL A 20 0.72 -9.24 -3.77
CA VAL A 20 0.49 -10.66 -4.03
C VAL A 20 -0.43 -10.82 -5.24
N GLY A 21 0.08 -11.43 -6.31
CA GLY A 21 -0.65 -11.59 -7.58
C GLY A 21 -1.86 -12.54 -7.51
N GLN A 22 -1.93 -13.40 -6.50
CA GLN A 22 -3.08 -14.27 -6.22
C GLN A 22 -3.44 -14.18 -4.73
N PRO A 23 -4.15 -13.12 -4.30
CA PRO A 23 -4.53 -12.93 -2.91
C PRO A 23 -5.37 -14.10 -2.40
N ARG A 24 -5.16 -14.44 -1.13
CA ARG A 24 -5.84 -15.50 -0.42
C ARG A 24 -6.83 -14.90 0.56
N ILE A 25 -8.06 -15.38 0.47
CA ILE A 25 -9.16 -14.97 1.34
C ILE A 25 -9.38 -16.01 2.43
N SER A 26 -9.63 -15.53 3.63
CA SER A 26 -10.04 -16.35 4.78
C SER A 26 -11.25 -15.71 5.46
N TRP A 27 -12.10 -16.52 6.08
CA TRP A 27 -13.26 -16.07 6.84
C TRP A 27 -13.51 -16.96 8.04
N GLN A 28 -14.31 -16.46 8.97
CA GLN A 28 -14.86 -17.25 10.07
C GLN A 28 -16.37 -17.34 9.93
N ILE A 29 -16.93 -18.39 10.51
CA ILE A 29 -18.37 -18.67 10.48
C ILE A 29 -18.84 -18.71 11.93
N GLN A 30 -19.83 -17.89 12.25
CA GLN A 30 -20.48 -17.86 13.55
C GLN A 30 -21.90 -18.42 13.40
N THR A 31 -22.26 -19.36 14.28
CA THR A 31 -23.57 -20.02 14.28
C THR A 31 -23.89 -20.56 15.67
N ASP A 32 -25.16 -20.54 16.04
CA ASP A 32 -25.66 -21.13 17.29
C ASP A 32 -26.04 -22.62 17.10
N THR A 33 -25.99 -23.11 15.86
CA THR A 33 -26.31 -24.51 15.54
C THR A 33 -25.13 -25.42 15.87
N ARG A 34 -25.36 -26.43 16.72
CA ARG A 34 -24.36 -27.46 17.03
C ARG A 34 -24.08 -28.34 15.81
N SER A 35 -22.83 -28.79 15.68
CA SER A 35 -22.38 -29.68 14.59
C SER A 35 -22.55 -29.09 13.19
N TRP A 36 -22.59 -27.76 13.08
CA TRP A 36 -22.64 -27.08 11.80
C TRP A 36 -21.27 -27.18 11.10
N LEU A 37 -21.27 -27.62 9.84
CA LEU A 37 -20.07 -27.73 9.00
C LEU A 37 -20.29 -27.03 7.66
N GLN A 38 -19.27 -26.36 7.15
CA GLN A 38 -19.30 -25.77 5.82
C GLN A 38 -19.17 -26.89 4.78
N SER A 39 -20.09 -26.97 3.82
CA SER A 39 -19.99 -27.88 2.65
C SER A 39 -19.50 -27.18 1.39
N ALA A 40 -19.83 -25.89 1.24
CA ALA A 40 -19.48 -25.10 0.07
C ALA A 40 -19.30 -23.62 0.42
N TYR A 41 -18.65 -22.89 -0.48
CA TYR A 41 -18.54 -21.44 -0.43
C TYR A 41 -18.74 -20.79 -1.80
N GLN A 42 -18.98 -19.49 -1.77
CA GLN A 42 -18.94 -18.65 -2.96
C GLN A 42 -18.37 -17.28 -2.60
N ILE A 43 -17.46 -16.81 -3.44
CA ILE A 43 -16.82 -15.51 -3.33
C ILE A 43 -17.20 -14.69 -4.56
N ARG A 44 -17.63 -13.44 -4.34
CA ARG A 44 -17.85 -12.46 -5.39
C ARG A 44 -16.96 -11.24 -5.17
N ILE A 45 -16.50 -10.66 -6.27
CA ILE A 45 -15.57 -9.53 -6.27
C ILE A 45 -16.12 -8.43 -7.19
N SER A 46 -15.99 -7.18 -6.76
CA SER A 46 -16.34 -5.98 -7.53
C SER A 46 -15.29 -4.88 -7.36
N THR A 47 -15.31 -3.88 -8.23
CA THR A 47 -14.56 -2.63 -8.07
C THR A 47 -15.36 -1.54 -7.34
N GLY A 48 -16.65 -1.78 -7.07
CA GLY A 48 -17.52 -0.91 -6.28
C GLY A 48 -18.11 -1.64 -5.07
N ALA A 49 -18.22 -0.95 -3.94
CA ALA A 49 -18.69 -1.53 -2.68
C ALA A 49 -20.16 -2.01 -2.72
N GLU A 50 -20.96 -1.44 -3.62
CA GLU A 50 -22.38 -1.77 -3.82
C GLU A 50 -22.60 -3.00 -4.71
N PHE A 51 -21.54 -3.61 -5.26
CA PHE A 51 -21.62 -4.77 -6.13
C PHE A 51 -22.56 -4.60 -7.35
N ALA A 52 -22.76 -3.37 -7.84
CA ALA A 52 -23.57 -3.07 -9.02
C ALA A 52 -23.11 -3.79 -10.30
N SER A 53 -21.82 -4.15 -10.37
CA SER A 53 -21.27 -5.02 -11.40
C SER A 53 -20.26 -5.97 -10.77
N ILE A 54 -20.41 -7.27 -11.04
CA ILE A 54 -19.51 -8.31 -10.56
C ILE A 54 -18.34 -8.44 -11.53
N LEU A 55 -17.13 -8.23 -11.01
CA LEU A 55 -15.90 -8.39 -11.77
C LEU A 55 -15.49 -9.87 -11.88
N TRP A 56 -15.66 -10.61 -10.78
CA TRP A 56 -15.28 -12.02 -10.69
C TRP A 56 -16.18 -12.74 -9.70
N ASN A 57 -16.46 -14.01 -9.97
CA ASN A 57 -17.29 -14.86 -9.14
C ASN A 57 -16.75 -16.29 -9.19
N SER A 58 -16.57 -16.92 -8.03
CA SER A 58 -16.11 -18.32 -7.97
C SER A 58 -17.17 -19.32 -8.43
N GLY A 59 -18.44 -18.92 -8.46
CA GLY A 59 -19.56 -19.86 -8.41
C GLY A 59 -19.63 -20.56 -7.05
N LYS A 60 -20.58 -21.49 -6.89
CA LYS A 60 -20.62 -22.36 -5.72
C LYS A 60 -19.50 -23.40 -5.85
N VAL A 61 -18.54 -23.37 -4.94
CA VAL A 61 -17.41 -24.30 -4.89
C VAL A 61 -17.65 -25.28 -3.76
N GLN A 62 -17.74 -26.58 -4.08
CA GLN A 62 -17.88 -27.66 -3.10
C GLN A 62 -16.55 -27.84 -2.37
N SER A 63 -16.48 -27.37 -1.13
CA SER A 63 -15.28 -27.38 -0.30
C SER A 63 -15.57 -26.89 1.12
N GLU A 64 -15.02 -27.59 2.10
CA GLU A 64 -15.06 -27.21 3.52
C GLU A 64 -14.00 -26.14 3.86
N GLN A 65 -13.14 -25.77 2.90
CA GLN A 65 -12.05 -24.83 3.12
C GLN A 65 -12.58 -23.41 3.38
N SER A 66 -12.18 -22.80 4.50
CA SER A 66 -12.54 -21.43 4.90
C SER A 66 -11.32 -20.52 5.10
N THR A 67 -10.12 -21.06 4.94
CA THR A 67 -8.85 -20.35 5.09
C THR A 67 -7.99 -20.50 3.84
N HIS A 68 -7.24 -19.46 3.50
CA HIS A 68 -6.25 -19.49 2.41
C HIS A 68 -6.84 -19.84 1.03
N VAL A 69 -8.08 -19.44 0.77
CA VAL A 69 -8.73 -19.65 -0.53
C VAL A 69 -8.15 -18.68 -1.55
N ALA A 70 -7.34 -19.20 -2.47
CA ALA A 70 -6.68 -18.43 -3.52
C ALA A 70 -7.65 -18.01 -4.64
N LEU A 71 -7.62 -16.74 -5.01
CA LEU A 71 -8.46 -16.18 -6.08
C LEU A 71 -7.88 -16.48 -7.47
N LYS A 72 -8.18 -17.68 -7.99
CA LYS A 72 -7.72 -18.12 -9.32
C LYS A 72 -8.45 -17.37 -10.45
N GLY A 73 -7.70 -17.01 -11.49
CA GLY A 73 -8.26 -16.38 -12.70
C GLY A 73 -8.67 -14.92 -12.56
N LEU A 74 -8.35 -14.27 -11.43
CA LEU A 74 -8.55 -12.83 -11.26
C LEU A 74 -7.34 -12.05 -11.76
N THR A 75 -7.55 -11.19 -12.77
CA THR A 75 -6.50 -10.26 -13.23
C THR A 75 -6.51 -8.98 -12.38
N LEU A 76 -5.43 -8.76 -11.65
CA LEU A 76 -5.26 -7.61 -10.76
C LEU A 76 -4.56 -6.45 -11.46
N LYS A 77 -4.92 -5.22 -11.04
CA LYS A 77 -4.32 -3.98 -11.50
C LYS A 77 -3.70 -3.23 -10.34
N SER A 78 -2.54 -2.63 -10.57
CA SER A 78 -1.89 -1.75 -9.59
C SER A 78 -2.80 -0.61 -9.17
N ARG A 79 -2.75 -0.24 -7.88
CA ARG A 79 -3.53 0.85 -7.27
C ARG A 79 -5.05 0.67 -7.31
N GLN A 80 -5.55 -0.50 -7.71
CA GLN A 80 -6.98 -0.78 -7.76
C GLN A 80 -7.45 -1.37 -6.43
N ARG A 81 -8.56 -0.83 -5.92
CA ARG A 81 -9.30 -1.43 -4.81
C ARG A 81 -10.31 -2.44 -5.34
N TYR A 82 -10.38 -3.57 -4.66
CA TYR A 82 -11.34 -4.64 -4.91
C TYR A 82 -12.15 -4.87 -3.65
N TYR A 83 -13.47 -4.97 -3.82
CA TYR A 83 -14.41 -5.31 -2.77
C TYR A 83 -14.82 -6.76 -2.94
N TYR A 84 -14.99 -7.49 -1.84
CA TYR A 84 -15.41 -8.87 -1.87
C TYR A 84 -16.41 -9.21 -0.77
N GLN A 85 -17.21 -10.22 -1.06
CA GLN A 85 -18.12 -10.84 -0.12
C GLN A 85 -18.04 -12.35 -0.28
N VAL A 86 -18.33 -13.03 0.83
CA VAL A 86 -18.34 -14.49 0.92
C VAL A 86 -19.70 -14.93 1.41
N ARG A 87 -20.21 -16.03 0.87
CA ARG A 87 -21.32 -16.78 1.46
C ARG A 87 -20.97 -18.26 1.50
N VAL A 88 -21.57 -18.98 2.43
CA VAL A 88 -21.28 -20.39 2.69
C VAL A 88 -22.55 -21.23 2.70
N TRP A 89 -22.41 -22.55 2.55
CA TRP A 89 -23.49 -23.51 2.70
C TRP A 89 -23.17 -24.50 3.82
N SER A 90 -24.20 -24.95 4.53
CA SER A 90 -24.10 -26.08 5.44
C SER A 90 -24.08 -27.42 4.69
N ASP A 91 -23.75 -28.49 5.40
CA ASP A 91 -23.92 -29.88 4.96
C ASP A 91 -25.37 -30.27 4.61
N GLN A 92 -26.36 -29.50 5.08
CA GLN A 92 -27.78 -29.62 4.74
C GLN A 92 -28.20 -28.74 3.54
N ASP A 93 -27.22 -28.19 2.82
CA ASP A 93 -27.40 -27.28 1.68
C ASP A 93 -28.09 -25.94 1.99
N GLU A 94 -28.11 -25.53 3.26
CA GLU A 94 -28.62 -24.23 3.67
C GLU A 94 -27.59 -23.12 3.45
N SER A 95 -27.92 -22.10 2.67
CA SER A 95 -27.03 -20.97 2.40
C SER A 95 -27.08 -19.90 3.48
N SER A 96 -25.93 -19.33 3.83
CA SER A 96 -25.87 -18.07 4.56
C SER A 96 -26.26 -16.88 3.67
N ASP A 97 -26.59 -15.76 4.30
CA ASP A 97 -26.52 -14.46 3.66
C ASP A 97 -25.09 -14.15 3.18
N TRP A 98 -24.96 -13.16 2.30
CA TRP A 98 -23.65 -12.60 1.98
C TRP A 98 -23.06 -11.93 3.21
N SER A 99 -21.76 -12.12 3.40
CA SER A 99 -20.99 -11.42 4.41
C SER A 99 -21.08 -9.90 4.24
N VAL A 100 -20.69 -9.17 5.29
CA VAL A 100 -20.36 -7.74 5.14
C VAL A 100 -19.32 -7.54 4.03
N THR A 101 -19.37 -6.39 3.37
CA THR A 101 -18.40 -6.04 2.32
C THR A 101 -17.03 -5.77 2.93
N ALA A 102 -16.04 -6.60 2.56
CA ALA A 102 -14.64 -6.36 2.85
C ALA A 102 -13.91 -5.89 1.58
N PHE A 103 -12.69 -5.40 1.72
CA PHE A 103 -11.89 -4.97 0.57
C PHE A 103 -10.42 -5.36 0.70
N TRP A 104 -9.70 -5.30 -0.40
CA TRP A 104 -8.26 -5.07 -0.38
C TRP A 104 -7.91 -4.07 -1.48
N GLU A 105 -6.72 -3.49 -1.40
CA GLU A 105 -6.23 -2.59 -2.44
C GLU A 105 -4.81 -2.96 -2.85
N MET A 106 -4.59 -3.03 -4.16
CA MET A 106 -3.28 -3.40 -4.69
C MET A 106 -2.29 -2.23 -4.57
N GLY A 107 -1.03 -2.58 -4.31
CA GLY A 107 0.11 -1.69 -4.40
C GLY A 107 0.54 -1.45 -5.85
N LEU A 108 1.86 -1.41 -6.05
CA LEU A 108 2.48 -1.36 -7.37
C LEU A 108 2.95 -2.76 -7.73
N LEU A 109 2.38 -3.35 -8.79
CA LEU A 109 2.60 -4.75 -9.14
C LEU A 109 3.80 -4.96 -10.05
N GLN A 110 4.13 -3.95 -10.85
CA GLN A 110 5.21 -4.02 -11.82
C GLN A 110 6.22 -2.88 -11.61
N PRO A 111 7.50 -3.10 -11.92
CA PRO A 111 8.52 -2.06 -11.82
C PRO A 111 8.14 -0.79 -12.59
N GLY A 112 7.55 -0.95 -13.79
CA GLY A 112 7.12 0.17 -14.64
C GLY A 112 5.93 0.99 -14.11
N ASP A 113 5.26 0.53 -13.05
CA ASP A 113 4.22 1.31 -12.36
C ASP A 113 4.84 2.42 -11.50
N TRP A 114 6.09 2.26 -11.08
CA TRP A 114 6.87 3.34 -10.49
C TRP A 114 7.20 4.38 -11.57
N LYS A 115 6.92 5.64 -11.24
CA LYS A 115 7.32 6.81 -12.03
C LYS A 115 8.34 7.70 -11.32
N ALA A 116 8.60 7.40 -10.05
CA ALA A 116 9.59 8.12 -9.26
C ALA A 116 10.99 7.57 -9.52
N GLU A 117 11.99 8.42 -9.33
CA GLU A 117 13.40 8.06 -9.36
C GLU A 117 13.98 8.04 -7.94
N TRP A 118 15.05 7.25 -7.75
CA TRP A 118 15.81 7.29 -6.51
C TRP A 118 16.49 8.64 -6.35
N ILE A 119 16.30 9.28 -5.19
CA ILE A 119 16.93 10.54 -4.83
C ILE A 119 17.87 10.33 -3.64
N SER A 120 18.92 11.15 -3.56
CA SER A 120 19.88 11.12 -2.45
C SER A 120 20.31 12.53 -2.07
N ALA A 121 20.80 12.69 -0.84
CA ALA A 121 21.37 13.94 -0.39
C ALA A 121 22.75 14.15 -1.05
N PRO A 122 23.18 15.39 -1.29
CA PRO A 122 24.48 15.66 -1.89
C PRO A 122 25.63 15.08 -1.05
N THR A 123 26.44 14.20 -1.63
CA THR A 123 27.51 13.47 -0.92
C THR A 123 28.58 14.38 -0.32
N LYS A 124 28.76 15.59 -0.88
CA LYS A 124 29.69 16.59 -0.33
C LYS A 124 29.25 17.11 1.06
N GLN A 125 27.95 17.17 1.31
CA GLN A 125 27.37 17.65 2.59
C GLN A 125 27.05 16.49 3.53
N PHE A 126 26.72 15.34 2.96
CA PHE A 126 26.38 14.11 3.67
C PHE A 126 27.27 12.98 3.13
N PRO A 127 28.55 12.92 3.55
CA PRO A 127 29.43 11.81 3.19
C PRO A 127 28.87 10.49 3.73
N MET A 128 29.40 9.37 3.24
CA MET A 128 28.84 8.05 3.54
C MET A 128 28.90 7.70 5.03
N GLU A 129 29.86 8.26 5.76
CA GLU A 129 30.04 8.11 7.21
C GLU A 129 29.21 9.10 8.04
N SER A 130 28.40 9.95 7.40
CA SER A 130 27.61 10.96 8.12
C SER A 130 26.58 10.33 9.05
N GLU A 131 26.57 10.78 10.31
CA GLU A 131 25.55 10.43 11.31
C GLU A 131 24.27 11.29 11.16
N HIS A 132 24.26 12.25 10.24
CA HIS A 132 23.13 13.13 10.02
C HIS A 132 22.04 12.46 9.18
N CYS A 133 20.78 12.65 9.59
CA CYS A 133 19.61 12.20 8.86
C CYS A 133 19.15 13.30 7.89
N PRO A 134 19.37 13.18 6.56
CA PRO A 134 18.92 14.18 5.61
C PRO A 134 17.39 14.31 5.59
N LEU A 135 16.93 15.56 5.47
CA LEU A 135 15.54 15.91 5.27
C LEU A 135 15.27 16.24 3.80
N PHE A 136 14.28 15.59 3.21
CA PHE A 136 13.80 15.87 1.86
C PHE A 136 12.44 16.54 1.94
N ARG A 137 12.25 17.62 1.19
CA ARG A 137 10.97 18.34 1.15
C ARG A 137 10.57 18.63 -0.28
N HIS A 138 9.32 18.35 -0.61
CA HIS A 138 8.71 18.75 -1.87
C HIS A 138 7.36 19.40 -1.63
N ALA A 139 7.12 20.54 -2.29
CA ALA A 139 5.85 21.26 -2.24
C ALA A 139 5.16 21.19 -3.60
N PHE A 140 3.87 20.88 -3.60
CA PHE A 140 3.05 20.76 -4.80
C PHE A 140 1.66 21.36 -4.58
N LYS A 141 0.94 21.63 -5.67
CA LYS A 141 -0.42 22.14 -5.64
C LYS A 141 -1.37 21.10 -6.22
N VAL A 142 -2.58 21.05 -5.68
CA VAL A 142 -3.66 20.21 -6.19
C VAL A 142 -4.78 21.11 -6.66
N HIS A 143 -5.16 20.96 -7.93
CA HIS A 143 -6.10 21.87 -8.60
C HIS A 143 -7.54 21.38 -8.59
N SER A 144 -7.77 20.11 -8.27
CA SER A 144 -9.09 19.48 -8.29
C SER A 144 -9.42 18.81 -6.96
N THR A 145 -10.70 18.55 -6.72
CA THR A 145 -11.14 17.80 -5.54
C THR A 145 -10.58 16.38 -5.56
N VAL A 146 -9.87 16.01 -4.49
CA VAL A 146 -9.25 14.67 -4.36
C VAL A 146 -10.27 13.70 -3.80
N LYS A 147 -10.65 12.68 -4.59
CA LYS A 147 -11.47 11.56 -4.10
C LYS A 147 -10.67 10.67 -3.13
N SER A 148 -9.42 10.42 -3.47
CA SER A 148 -8.48 9.60 -2.71
C SER A 148 -7.06 9.88 -3.17
N ALA A 149 -6.09 9.75 -2.27
CA ALA A 149 -4.67 9.83 -2.58
C ALA A 149 -3.90 8.70 -1.88
N ARG A 150 -2.74 8.34 -2.41
CA ARG A 150 -1.83 7.32 -1.88
C ARG A 150 -0.40 7.82 -1.96
N ILE A 151 0.39 7.43 -0.98
CA ILE A 151 1.85 7.63 -0.97
C ILE A 151 2.47 6.24 -1.10
N TYR A 152 3.34 6.07 -2.10
CA TYR A 152 4.18 4.89 -2.25
C TYR A 152 5.61 5.35 -1.99
N ALA A 153 6.23 4.82 -0.93
CA ALA A 153 7.54 5.27 -0.50
C ALA A 153 8.35 4.12 0.10
N THR A 154 9.63 4.10 -0.23
CA THR A 154 10.63 3.20 0.33
C THR A 154 11.95 3.94 0.50
N SER A 155 12.90 3.31 1.20
CA SER A 155 14.24 3.84 1.39
C SER A 155 15.28 2.75 1.55
N LEU A 156 16.53 3.07 1.21
CA LEU A 156 17.69 2.30 1.65
C LEU A 156 18.08 2.75 3.06
N GLY A 157 17.40 2.21 4.06
CA GLY A 157 17.45 2.66 5.44
C GLY A 157 16.06 2.77 6.01
N LEU A 158 15.84 3.73 6.89
CA LEU A 158 14.57 4.05 7.54
C LEU A 158 14.05 5.38 7.03
N TYR A 159 12.73 5.54 7.03
CA TYR A 159 12.10 6.83 6.76
C TYR A 159 10.95 7.16 7.70
N GLU A 160 10.71 8.45 7.89
CA GLU A 160 9.46 9.00 8.41
C GLU A 160 8.93 10.02 7.41
N ILE A 161 7.62 9.96 7.08
CA ILE A 161 6.98 10.90 6.16
C ILE A 161 6.01 11.79 6.94
N LYS A 162 5.98 13.07 6.57
CA LYS A 162 5.00 14.05 7.01
C LYS A 162 4.32 14.69 5.80
N LEU A 163 3.00 14.80 5.83
CA LEU A 163 2.19 15.56 4.88
C LEU A 163 1.60 16.77 5.62
N ASN A 164 1.91 17.97 5.14
CA ASN A 164 1.49 19.24 5.77
C ASN A 164 1.86 19.36 7.25
N GLY A 165 2.99 18.78 7.64
CA GLY A 165 3.45 18.76 9.04
C GLY A 165 2.87 17.62 9.89
N HIS A 166 1.82 16.93 9.42
CA HIS A 166 1.26 15.76 10.08
C HIS A 166 1.99 14.50 9.65
N ARG A 167 2.31 13.62 10.61
CA ARG A 167 2.95 12.33 10.31
C ARG A 167 2.02 11.45 9.48
N VAL A 168 2.60 10.74 8.52
CA VAL A 168 1.94 9.78 7.65
C VAL A 168 2.18 8.37 8.17
N GLY A 169 1.11 7.69 8.56
CA GLY A 169 1.14 6.32 9.08
C GLY A 169 1.61 6.23 10.53
N GLU A 170 1.28 5.09 11.16
CA GLU A 170 1.60 4.81 12.57
C GLU A 170 2.90 4.01 12.75
N ASN A 171 3.44 3.46 11.65
CA ASN A 171 4.60 2.59 11.69
C ASN A 171 5.88 3.37 12.03
N TYR A 172 6.65 2.85 12.97
CA TYR A 172 8.02 3.29 13.25
C TYR A 172 9.01 2.39 12.52
N PHE A 173 10.22 2.88 12.27
CA PHE A 173 11.28 2.12 11.60
C PHE A 173 10.88 1.56 10.22
N THR A 174 10.02 2.29 9.49
CA THR A 174 9.59 1.90 8.12
C THR A 174 10.78 2.07 7.15
N PRO A 175 10.99 1.17 6.16
CA PRO A 175 10.17 0.06 5.68
C PRO A 175 10.28 -1.25 6.47
N LEU A 176 10.86 -1.24 7.67
CA LEU A 176 11.31 -2.40 8.44
C LEU A 176 12.48 -3.11 7.75
N ALA A 177 13.31 -3.82 8.52
CA ALA A 177 14.48 -4.50 7.96
C ALA A 177 14.06 -5.71 7.10
N SER A 178 13.92 -5.52 5.80
CA SER A 178 14.08 -6.61 4.84
C SER A 178 15.58 -6.84 4.64
N ILE A 179 16.07 -8.09 4.69
CA ILE A 179 17.45 -8.42 4.36
C ILE A 179 17.70 -8.06 2.88
N SER A 180 18.13 -6.83 2.63
CA SER A 180 18.67 -6.46 1.32
C SER A 180 19.99 -7.21 1.17
N LYS A 181 20.09 -8.09 0.17
CA LYS A 181 21.40 -8.63 -0.27
C LYS A 181 22.39 -7.46 -0.39
N PRO A 182 23.70 -7.65 -0.11
CA PRO A 182 24.67 -6.56 -0.18
C PRO A 182 24.66 -5.98 -1.59
N ILE A 183 24.02 -4.82 -1.74
CA ILE A 183 23.98 -4.06 -2.98
C ILE A 183 25.40 -3.54 -3.17
N ARG A 184 26.20 -4.23 -3.98
CA ARG A 184 27.41 -3.63 -4.55
C ARG A 184 26.93 -2.40 -5.31
N CYS A 185 27.26 -1.23 -4.80
CA CYS A 185 27.03 0.04 -5.48
C CYS A 185 27.69 -0.01 -6.87
N LYS A 186 26.94 -0.40 -7.91
CA LYS A 186 27.08 0.13 -9.28
C LYS A 186 26.02 -0.32 -10.29
N GLU A 187 25.34 -1.46 -10.15
CA GLU A 187 24.41 -1.89 -11.24
C GLU A 187 23.02 -2.39 -10.84
N ASP A 188 22.73 -2.76 -9.59
CA ASP A 188 21.41 -3.33 -9.28
C ASP A 188 20.39 -2.26 -8.84
N ARG A 189 19.65 -1.73 -9.82
CA ARG A 189 18.52 -0.81 -9.63
C ARG A 189 17.22 -1.50 -9.18
N ASN A 190 17.29 -2.63 -8.48
CA ASN A 190 16.05 -3.31 -8.13
C ASN A 190 15.99 -4.06 -6.78
N PRO A 191 15.84 -3.34 -5.66
CA PRO A 191 15.41 -3.93 -4.40
C PRO A 191 13.88 -3.82 -4.24
N PHE A 192 13.09 -4.66 -4.92
CA PHE A 192 11.67 -4.83 -4.57
C PHE A 192 11.56 -5.73 -3.33
N ALA A 193 11.65 -5.12 -2.16
CA ALA A 193 11.15 -5.68 -0.92
C ALA A 193 10.43 -4.57 -0.13
N LEU A 194 9.10 -4.71 -0.07
CA LEU A 194 8.15 -4.14 0.90
C LEU A 194 8.21 -2.63 1.15
N SER A 195 7.25 -1.89 0.59
CA SER A 195 7.15 -0.44 0.76
C SER A 195 5.70 0.01 0.96
N HIS A 196 5.26 0.21 2.20
CA HIS A 196 3.90 0.70 2.42
C HIS A 196 3.82 1.70 3.57
N SER A 197 3.56 2.96 3.25
CA SER A 197 3.07 3.97 4.20
C SER A 197 1.79 4.60 3.64
N PHE A 198 0.70 4.45 4.38
CA PHE A 198 -0.65 4.82 3.91
C PHE A 198 -1.05 6.22 4.37
N VAL A 199 -1.65 7.00 3.46
CA VAL A 199 -2.51 8.14 3.81
C VAL A 199 -3.86 7.91 3.15
N THR A 200 -4.95 8.03 3.91
CA THR A 200 -6.31 8.03 3.37
C THR A 200 -7.06 9.31 3.76
N LYS A 201 -7.50 10.06 2.74
CA LYS A 201 -8.61 11.02 2.65
C LYS A 201 -8.67 12.22 3.62
N SER A 202 -8.34 12.11 4.91
CA SER A 202 -8.58 13.19 5.88
C SER A 202 -7.69 14.41 5.67
N ASP A 203 -6.42 14.22 5.29
CA ASP A 203 -5.42 15.29 5.44
C ASP A 203 -5.27 16.20 4.20
N MET A 204 -5.91 15.85 3.09
CA MET A 204 -5.81 16.61 1.84
C MET A 204 -6.90 17.67 1.66
N HIS A 205 -7.94 17.68 2.50
CA HIS A 205 -9.09 18.56 2.30
C HIS A 205 -8.86 20.03 2.66
N GLN A 206 -7.78 20.37 3.38
CA GLN A 206 -7.68 21.67 4.04
C GLN A 206 -6.66 22.65 3.43
N SER A 207 -5.90 22.30 2.39
CA SER A 207 -4.88 23.23 1.86
C SER A 207 -4.58 23.07 0.36
N PRO A 208 -4.62 24.17 -0.43
CA PRO A 208 -4.27 24.16 -1.86
C PRO A 208 -2.76 24.03 -2.12
N LYS A 209 -1.94 24.18 -1.08
CA LYS A 209 -0.50 23.92 -1.09
C LYS A 209 -0.24 22.74 -0.17
N LEU A 210 0.26 21.65 -0.73
CA LEU A 210 0.68 20.47 0.01
C LEU A 210 2.20 20.44 0.10
N SER A 211 2.72 19.98 1.23
CA SER A 211 4.15 19.76 1.42
C SER A 211 4.36 18.38 2.00
N VAL A 212 5.18 17.58 1.32
CA VAL A 212 5.69 16.32 1.87
C VAL A 212 7.11 16.58 2.37
N CYS A 213 7.37 16.18 3.61
CA CYS A 213 8.70 16.18 4.20
C CYS A 213 9.02 14.74 4.63
N GLY A 214 10.23 14.27 4.40
CA GLY A 214 10.67 12.98 4.91
C GLY A 214 12.07 13.05 5.48
N SER A 215 12.30 12.38 6.60
CA SER A 215 13.64 12.10 7.12
C SER A 215 14.03 10.69 6.68
N PHE A 216 15.27 10.51 6.25
CA PHE A 216 15.78 9.20 5.83
C PHE A 216 17.07 8.89 6.58
N ALA A 217 17.03 7.91 7.48
CA ALA A 217 18.20 7.50 8.26
C ALA A 217 18.76 6.20 7.71
N ARG A 218 20.08 6.09 7.55
CA ARG A 218 20.69 4.80 7.23
C ARG A 218 20.72 3.93 8.49
N GLN A 219 20.49 2.62 8.38
CA GLN A 219 20.86 1.72 9.46
C GLN A 219 22.40 1.65 9.53
N PRO A 220 23.04 1.97 10.67
CA PRO A 220 24.47 1.78 10.79
C PRO A 220 24.80 0.29 10.66
N SER A 221 25.81 -0.05 9.86
CA SER A 221 26.48 -1.33 10.03
C SER A 221 27.07 -1.37 11.44
N LEU A 222 26.87 -2.46 12.18
CA LEU A 222 27.50 -2.70 13.48
C LEU A 222 29.04 -2.69 13.32
N SER A 223 29.64 -1.50 13.41
CA SER A 223 31.08 -1.27 13.36
C SER A 223 31.38 0.15 13.87
N THR A 224 31.72 0.20 15.17
CA THR A 224 32.54 1.19 15.90
C THR A 224 32.52 2.66 15.46
N ALA A 225 31.91 3.50 16.32
CA ALA A 225 31.91 4.96 16.29
C ALA A 225 33.26 5.61 16.64
N LYS A 226 33.52 6.81 16.09
CA LYS A 226 34.32 7.91 16.68
C LYS A 226 34.08 9.23 15.90
N LEU A 227 33.59 10.26 16.60
CA LEU A 227 33.40 11.66 16.16
C LEU A 227 34.66 12.52 16.42
N PRO A 228 34.90 13.65 15.70
CA PRO A 228 34.44 14.96 16.21
C PRO A 228 34.02 16.04 15.16
N ILE A 229 33.53 17.16 15.73
CA ILE A 229 32.71 18.30 15.24
C ILE A 229 33.52 19.40 14.48
N LYS A 230 32.92 20.11 13.48
CA LYS A 230 32.77 21.62 13.40
C LYS A 230 32.34 22.23 12.04
N LYS A 231 31.39 23.18 12.18
CA LYS A 231 31.12 24.46 11.44
C LYS A 231 30.29 24.50 10.13
N ALA A 232 29.61 25.65 9.98
CA ALA A 232 28.39 25.92 9.22
C ALA A 232 28.55 26.91 8.05
N PHE A 233 27.44 27.16 7.31
CA PHE A 233 27.11 28.18 6.28
C PHE A 233 27.20 27.74 4.78
N PRO A 234 26.53 28.44 3.84
CA PRO A 234 25.09 28.58 3.66
C PRO A 234 24.59 28.05 2.28
N ALA A 235 23.26 28.03 2.13
CA ALA A 235 22.49 27.42 1.05
C ALA A 235 22.63 28.07 -0.35
N ARG A 236 22.57 27.23 -1.40
CA ARG A 236 21.92 27.53 -2.68
C ARG A 236 21.30 26.26 -3.26
N THR A 237 19.98 26.24 -3.29
CA THR A 237 19.13 25.14 -3.79
C THR A 237 18.97 25.24 -5.31
N ARG A 238 19.11 24.12 -6.04
CA ARG A 238 18.39 23.91 -7.31
C ARG A 238 17.94 22.45 -7.44
N SER A 239 16.62 22.36 -7.68
CA SER A 239 15.79 21.30 -8.30
C SER A 239 15.92 19.87 -7.77
N PHE A 240 14.79 19.23 -7.41
CA PHE A 240 14.35 17.92 -7.94
C PHE A 240 12.86 17.66 -7.60
N THR A 241 12.17 17.02 -8.55
CA THR A 241 10.72 16.82 -8.62
C THR A 241 10.27 15.54 -7.92
N ALA A 242 9.25 15.60 -7.06
CA ALA A 242 8.55 14.43 -6.55
C ALA A 242 7.15 14.41 -7.17
N GLU A 243 6.86 13.40 -7.99
CA GLU A 243 5.60 13.35 -8.73
C GLU A 243 4.49 12.74 -7.88
N THR A 244 3.48 13.56 -7.55
CA THR A 244 2.21 13.12 -6.96
C THR A 244 1.29 12.70 -8.08
N ILE A 245 1.25 11.40 -8.40
CA ILE A 245 0.39 10.90 -9.48
C ILE A 245 -1.04 10.79 -8.99
N THR A 246 -1.87 11.72 -9.43
CA THR A 246 -3.33 11.62 -9.40
C THR A 246 -3.84 11.47 -10.83
N ARG A 247 -4.40 10.31 -11.20
CA ARG A 247 -5.30 10.21 -12.37
C ARG A 247 -6.17 8.94 -12.37
N GLN A 248 -7.47 9.14 -12.23
CA GLN A 248 -8.48 8.49 -13.06
C GLN A 248 -9.50 9.57 -13.46
N ILE A 249 -9.38 10.08 -14.69
CA ILE A 249 -10.42 10.91 -15.33
C ILE A 249 -10.66 10.35 -16.73
N ARG A 250 -11.93 10.05 -17.02
CA ARG A 250 -12.48 9.61 -18.31
C ARG A 250 -12.40 10.76 -19.35
N LYS A 251 -12.10 10.37 -20.61
CA LYS A 251 -12.10 11.09 -21.92
C LYS A 251 -12.99 12.36 -22.02
N GLN A 252 -12.51 13.55 -22.44
CA GLN A 252 -12.22 14.14 -23.81
C GLN A 252 -13.21 15.32 -24.08
N PRO A 253 -13.06 16.20 -25.10
CA PRO A 253 -11.89 16.97 -25.58
C PRO A 253 -12.19 18.49 -25.74
N SER A 254 -11.14 19.32 -25.84
CA SER A 254 -10.97 20.34 -26.90
C SER A 254 -9.81 21.29 -26.56
N TRP A 255 -9.02 21.58 -27.58
CA TRP A 255 -7.95 22.58 -27.58
C TRP A 255 -8.54 23.97 -27.88
N ARG A 256 -7.92 25.03 -27.35
CA ARG A 256 -7.54 26.22 -28.13
C ARG A 256 -6.59 27.14 -27.35
N LYS A 257 -5.47 27.42 -28.04
CA LYS A 257 -4.43 28.47 -27.95
C LYS A 257 -3.93 28.90 -26.58
#